data_AF-A0A4V3JX31-F1
#
_entry.id   AF-A0A4V3JX31-F1
#
_cell.length_a   1.000
_cell.length_b   1.000
_cell.length_c   1.000
_cell.angle_alpha   90.00
_cell.angle_beta   90.00
_cell.angle_gamma   90.00
#
_symmetry.space_group_name_H-M   'P 1'
#
loop_
_entity.id
_entity.type
_entity.pdbx_description
1 polymer ?
#
loop_
_entity_poly.entity_id
_entity_poly.type
_entity_poly.pdbx_seq_one_letter_code
_entity_poly.pdbx_strand_id
1 'polypeptide(L)'
;MPKTSRKTFLTKSLFLVTSLSFLERGLGLFTEVMAGNKPSAPIPEGLTPVSESDATAKALGFHQDANRTDFTLYPERKEPSAKNQFCKHCAQFTKLNDSWGKCNIIAAGIVSSQGWCSAWSQRT
;
A
#
# COMPACT_ATOMS: atom_id res chain seq x y z
N MET A 1 5.75 55.70 -0.38
CA MET A 1 5.12 54.36 -0.47
C MET A 1 6.23 53.31 -0.45
N PRO A 2 5.99 52.11 0.11
CA PRO A 2 6.07 51.73 1.52
C PRO A 2 7.51 51.41 2.04
N LYS A 3 7.67 51.47 3.36
CA LYS A 3 8.91 51.35 4.14
C LYS A 3 9.26 49.88 4.43
N THR A 4 10.47 49.44 4.08
CA THR A 4 10.99 48.11 4.42
C THR A 4 11.26 48.01 5.93
N SER A 5 10.49 47.19 6.62
CA SER A 5 10.43 47.11 8.09
C SER A 5 11.10 45.85 8.65
N ARG A 6 12.29 46.04 9.23
CA ARG A 6 12.86 45.53 10.51
C ARG A 6 12.72 44.05 10.96
N LYS A 7 11.98 43.17 10.30
CA LYS A 7 11.78 41.78 10.80
C LYS A 7 12.68 40.73 10.14
N THR A 8 13.39 41.10 9.08
CA THR A 8 14.22 40.19 8.28
C THR A 8 15.65 40.01 8.79
N PHE A 9 15.91 40.34 10.07
CA PHE A 9 17.26 40.24 10.65
C PHE A 9 17.31 39.57 12.04
N LEU A 10 16.17 39.13 12.59
CA LEU A 10 16.14 38.44 13.89
C LEU A 10 16.24 36.91 13.79
N THR A 11 16.19 36.33 12.59
CA THR A 11 16.13 34.87 12.43
C THR A 11 17.47 34.21 12.09
N LYS A 12 18.59 34.95 12.08
CA LYS A 12 19.90 34.45 11.60
C LYS A 12 21.05 34.48 12.61
N SER A 13 20.78 34.63 13.91
CA SER A 13 21.87 34.80 14.90
C SER A 13 21.84 33.88 16.12
N LEU A 14 21.12 32.76 16.09
CA LEU A 14 21.10 31.80 17.21
C LEU A 14 21.51 30.39 16.80
N PHE A 15 22.59 30.27 16.03
CA PHE A 15 23.22 28.98 15.79
C PHE A 15 24.73 29.19 15.77
N LEU A 16 25.34 29.26 16.97
CA LEU A 16 26.74 28.87 17.17
C LEU A 16 27.11 28.90 18.66
N VAL A 17 27.40 27.69 19.16
CA VAL A 17 28.28 27.34 20.28
C VAL A 17 27.68 27.30 21.69
N THR A 18 28.10 26.25 22.42
CA THR A 18 27.84 25.83 23.82
C THR A 18 26.67 24.84 23.97
N SER A 19 26.83 23.59 24.42
CA SER A 19 27.97 22.86 24.97
C SER A 19 27.71 21.35 24.86
N LEU A 20 28.78 20.59 24.65
CA LEU A 20 28.83 19.15 24.93
C LEU A 20 28.29 18.87 26.33
N SER A 21 27.22 18.09 26.45
CA SER A 21 26.85 17.26 27.62
C SER A 21 25.52 16.55 27.34
N PHE A 22 25.48 15.58 26.42
CA PHE A 22 24.45 14.53 26.44
C PHE A 22 25.06 13.25 25.83
N LEU A 23 26.12 12.76 26.48
CA LEU A 23 26.44 11.34 26.46
C LEU A 23 26.11 10.80 27.84
N GLU A 24 25.54 9.59 27.87
CA GLU A 24 25.50 8.64 28.98
C GLU A 24 24.24 8.59 29.87
N ARG A 25 23.45 7.53 29.57
CA ARG A 25 22.62 6.70 30.47
C ARG A 25 21.13 7.03 30.60
N GLY A 26 20.36 6.31 29.79
CA GLY A 26 18.95 6.01 30.03
C GLY A 26 18.47 4.91 29.10
N LEU A 27 18.76 3.65 29.43
CA LEU A 27 18.19 2.48 28.78
C LEU A 27 16.65 2.54 28.81
N GLY A 28 15.98 2.29 27.68
CA GLY A 28 14.58 1.90 27.70
C GLY A 28 13.76 2.27 26.47
N LEU A 29 13.54 1.28 25.59
CA LEU A 29 12.42 1.17 24.64
C LEU A 29 12.40 2.18 23.47
N PHE A 30 13.32 2.01 22.52
CA PHE A 30 12.88 2.04 21.12
C PHE A 30 12.14 0.73 20.86
N THR A 31 10.83 0.69 21.09
CA THR A 31 10.00 -0.32 20.44
C THR A 31 9.99 0.02 18.96
N GLU A 32 10.91 -0.57 18.20
CA GLU A 32 10.73 -0.76 16.78
C GLU A 32 9.37 -1.47 16.62
N VAL A 33 8.39 -0.72 16.16
CA VAL A 33 7.15 -1.30 15.64
C VAL A 33 7.56 -2.04 14.38
N MET A 34 7.98 -3.29 14.54
CA MET A 34 7.91 -4.27 13.48
C MET A 34 6.42 -4.38 13.14
N ALA A 35 5.99 -3.58 12.17
CA ALA A 35 4.74 -3.78 11.46
C ALA A 35 4.83 -5.18 10.85
N GLY A 36 4.41 -6.17 11.63
CA GLY A 36 4.61 -7.57 11.33
C GLY A 36 3.98 -7.88 9.98
N ASN A 37 4.80 -8.38 9.05
CA ASN A 37 4.29 -9.17 7.94
C ASN A 37 3.54 -10.36 8.57
N LYS A 38 2.22 -10.22 8.75
CA LYS A 38 1.36 -11.34 9.11
C LYS A 38 1.60 -12.39 8.03
N PRO A 39 1.98 -13.64 8.38
CA PRO A 39 2.15 -14.70 7.40
C PRO A 39 0.89 -14.79 6.54
N SER A 40 1.07 -14.73 5.21
CA SER A 40 -0.04 -14.91 4.27
C SER A 40 -0.65 -16.30 4.51
N ALA A 41 -1.98 -16.36 4.60
CA ALA A 41 -2.68 -17.63 4.75
C ALA A 41 -2.36 -18.55 3.56
N PRO A 42 -2.26 -19.87 3.80
CA PRO A 42 -1.99 -20.83 2.74
C PRO A 42 -3.11 -20.83 1.69
N ILE A 43 -2.77 -21.30 0.49
CA ILE A 43 -3.74 -21.58 -0.57
C ILE A 43 -4.70 -22.66 -0.05
N PRO A 44 -6.03 -22.47 -0.11
CA PRO A 44 -6.99 -23.51 0.26
C PRO A 44 -6.78 -24.79 -0.55
N GLU A 45 -6.93 -25.96 0.10
CA GLU A 45 -6.75 -27.26 -0.55
C GLU A 45 -7.66 -27.43 -1.78
N GLY A 46 -7.12 -28.06 -2.83
CA GLY A 46 -7.85 -28.32 -4.07
C GLY A 46 -8.11 -27.08 -4.94
N LEU A 47 -7.60 -25.91 -4.57
CA LEU A 47 -7.70 -24.70 -5.37
C LEU A 47 -6.34 -24.25 -5.89
N THR A 48 -6.34 -23.57 -7.03
CA THR A 48 -5.13 -23.05 -7.67
C THR A 48 -5.26 -21.56 -7.91
N PRO A 49 -4.27 -20.74 -7.52
CA PRO A 49 -4.22 -19.34 -7.89
C PRO A 49 -4.28 -19.17 -9.40
N VAL A 50 -5.08 -18.21 -9.87
CA VAL A 50 -5.08 -17.86 -11.29
C VAL A 50 -3.70 -17.36 -11.71
N SER A 51 -3.24 -17.79 -12.87
CA SER A 51 -2.02 -17.26 -13.48
C SER A 51 -2.26 -15.81 -13.91
N GLU A 52 -1.34 -14.90 -13.59
CA GLU A 52 -1.34 -13.54 -14.16
C GLU A 52 -1.18 -13.56 -15.69
N SER A 53 -0.76 -14.70 -16.26
CA SER A 53 -0.67 -14.89 -17.71
C SER A 53 -1.96 -15.40 -18.38
N ASP A 54 -3.00 -15.74 -17.61
CA ASP A 54 -4.31 -16.11 -18.14
C ASP A 54 -4.88 -15.00 -19.04
N ALA A 55 -5.62 -15.37 -20.07
CA ALA A 55 -6.14 -14.41 -21.04
C ALA A 55 -7.02 -13.32 -20.40
N THR A 56 -7.88 -13.71 -19.46
CA THR A 56 -8.77 -12.76 -18.74
C THR A 56 -7.98 -11.93 -17.75
N ALA A 57 -7.05 -12.55 -17.02
CA ALA A 57 -6.16 -11.84 -16.09
C ALA A 57 -5.33 -10.76 -16.81
N LYS A 58 -4.69 -11.11 -17.94
CA LYS A 58 -3.92 -10.17 -18.76
C LYS A 58 -4.78 -9.04 -19.31
N ALA A 59 -5.95 -9.34 -19.85
CA ALA A 59 -6.85 -8.33 -20.42
C ALA A 59 -7.27 -7.28 -19.39
N LEU A 60 -7.35 -7.65 -18.11
CA LEU A 60 -7.72 -6.77 -17.01
C LEU A 60 -6.52 -6.20 -16.24
N GLY A 61 -5.28 -6.47 -16.68
CA GLY A 61 -4.07 -6.06 -15.95
C GLY A 61 -4.02 -6.59 -14.52
N PHE A 62 -4.53 -7.80 -14.30
CA PHE A 62 -4.59 -8.42 -12.98
C PHE A 62 -3.20 -8.79 -12.46
N HIS A 63 -2.94 -8.43 -11.21
CA HIS A 63 -1.82 -8.96 -10.44
C HIS A 63 -2.29 -9.47 -9.08
N GLN A 64 -1.64 -10.52 -8.59
CA GLN A 64 -1.86 -11.09 -7.26
C GLN A 64 -1.42 -10.14 -6.14
N ASP A 65 -0.49 -9.22 -6.45
CA ASP A 65 -0.10 -8.10 -5.58
C ASP A 65 -0.40 -6.79 -6.30
N ALA A 66 -1.30 -6.00 -5.72
CA ALA A 66 -1.71 -4.72 -6.26
C ALA A 66 -0.55 -3.72 -6.39
N ASN A 67 0.58 -3.89 -5.69
CA ASN A 67 1.76 -3.04 -5.87
C ASN A 67 2.53 -3.33 -7.17
N ARG A 68 2.23 -4.45 -7.83
CA ARG A 68 2.88 -4.87 -9.09
C ARG A 68 2.12 -4.40 -10.33
N THR A 69 1.02 -3.68 -10.16
CA THR A 69 0.28 -3.12 -11.30
C THR A 69 1.10 -2.10 -12.06
N ASP A 70 0.91 -2.10 -13.37
CA ASP A 70 1.47 -1.09 -14.24
C ASP A 70 0.77 0.26 -14.03
N PHE A 71 1.36 1.11 -13.19
CA PHE A 71 0.84 2.46 -12.93
C PHE A 71 1.03 3.42 -14.11
N THR A 72 1.66 3.01 -15.21
CA THR A 72 1.69 3.80 -16.46
C THR A 72 0.44 3.54 -17.29
N LEU A 73 -0.02 2.28 -17.33
CA LEU A 73 -1.26 1.88 -17.99
C LEU A 73 -2.51 2.22 -17.17
N TYR A 74 -2.41 2.18 -15.84
CA TYR A 74 -3.49 2.45 -14.90
C TYR A 74 -3.16 3.66 -14.00
N PRO A 75 -3.03 4.89 -14.55
CA PRO A 75 -2.62 6.07 -13.79
C PRO A 75 -3.60 6.43 -12.66
N GLU A 76 -4.88 6.09 -12.78
CA GLU A 76 -5.92 6.30 -11.76
C GLU A 76 -5.59 5.61 -10.42
N ARG A 77 -4.75 4.57 -10.44
CA ARG A 77 -4.27 3.88 -9.24
C ARG A 77 -3.28 4.69 -8.41
N LYS A 78 -2.77 5.79 -8.95
CA LYS A 78 -1.91 6.73 -8.22
C LYS A 78 -2.72 7.67 -7.32
N GLU A 79 -4.02 7.78 -7.56
CA GLU A 79 -4.87 8.67 -6.78
C GLU A 79 -4.94 8.24 -5.31
N PRO A 80 -5.01 9.18 -4.36
CA PRO A 80 -5.09 8.85 -2.93
C PRO A 80 -6.28 7.95 -2.57
N SER A 81 -7.38 8.06 -3.31
CA SER A 81 -8.58 7.23 -3.17
C SER A 81 -8.35 5.76 -3.56
N ALA A 82 -7.34 5.49 -4.40
CA ALA A 82 -7.05 4.16 -4.91
C ALA A 82 -6.22 3.28 -3.95
N LYS A 83 -5.70 3.85 -2.85
CA LYS A 83 -4.82 3.14 -1.90
C LYS A 83 -5.43 1.87 -1.30
N ASN A 84 -6.76 1.81 -1.19
CA ASN A 84 -7.48 0.67 -0.64
C ASN A 84 -8.13 -0.22 -1.71
N GLN A 85 -7.82 0.00 -2.99
CA GLN A 85 -8.31 -0.84 -4.07
C GLN A 85 -7.56 -2.16 -4.08
N PHE A 86 -8.07 -3.11 -3.30
CA PHE A 86 -7.61 -4.49 -3.28
C PHE A 86 -8.80 -5.41 -3.54
N CYS A 87 -8.54 -6.63 -4.00
CA CYS A 87 -9.55 -7.66 -4.18
C CYS A 87 -10.43 -7.84 -2.93
N LYS A 88 -9.86 -7.84 -1.71
CA LYS A 88 -10.64 -7.95 -0.46
C LYS A 88 -11.72 -6.87 -0.27
N HIS A 89 -11.58 -5.72 -0.92
CA HIS A 89 -12.53 -4.59 -0.90
C HIS A 89 -13.35 -4.47 -2.19
N CYS A 90 -13.17 -5.40 -3.13
CA CYS A 90 -13.88 -5.42 -4.41
C CYS A 90 -15.25 -6.11 -4.26
N ALA A 91 -16.26 -5.60 -4.98
CA ALA A 91 -17.59 -6.20 -5.05
C ALA A 91 -17.59 -7.61 -5.67
N GLN A 92 -16.62 -7.89 -6.55
CA GLN A 92 -16.51 -9.18 -7.25
C GLN A 92 -15.83 -10.28 -6.43
N PHE A 93 -15.26 -9.94 -5.28
CA PHE A 93 -14.47 -10.86 -4.47
C PHE A 93 -15.32 -11.56 -3.41
N THR A 94 -15.27 -12.89 -3.41
CA THR A 94 -15.81 -13.74 -2.34
C THR A 94 -14.67 -14.34 -1.55
N LYS A 95 -14.56 -13.98 -0.26
CA LYS A 95 -13.50 -14.45 0.64
C LYS A 95 -13.57 -15.97 0.82
N LEU A 96 -12.43 -16.65 0.72
CA LEU A 96 -12.26 -18.06 1.11
C LEU A 96 -11.46 -18.16 2.42
N ASN A 97 -10.38 -17.38 2.53
CA ASN A 97 -9.62 -17.18 3.76
C ASN A 97 -9.00 -15.76 3.78
N ASP A 98 -8.08 -15.48 4.71
CA ASP A 98 -7.47 -14.16 4.85
C ASP A 98 -6.66 -13.70 3.63
N SER A 99 -6.11 -14.63 2.84
CA SER A 99 -5.24 -14.32 1.71
C SER A 99 -5.85 -14.64 0.35
N TRP A 100 -6.92 -15.43 0.28
CA TRP A 100 -7.45 -15.93 -0.99
C TRP A 100 -8.97 -15.83 -1.08
N GLY A 101 -9.48 -15.66 -2.30
CA GLY A 101 -10.91 -15.67 -2.59
C GLY A 101 -11.22 -15.96 -4.05
N LYS A 102 -12.49 -16.14 -4.36
CA LYS A 102 -13.00 -16.25 -5.73
C LYS A 102 -13.27 -14.85 -6.30
N CYS A 103 -13.11 -14.70 -7.61
CA CYS A 103 -13.48 -13.50 -8.36
C CYS A 103 -14.54 -13.86 -9.40
N ASN A 104 -15.65 -13.12 -9.46
CA ASN A 104 -16.71 -13.39 -10.44
C ASN A 104 -16.28 -13.16 -11.90
N ILE A 105 -15.27 -12.30 -12.13
CA ILE A 105 -14.77 -11.97 -13.47
C ILE A 105 -13.61 -12.89 -13.86
N ILE A 106 -12.67 -13.12 -12.94
CA ILE A 106 -11.49 -13.97 -13.16
C ILE A 106 -11.76 -15.36 -12.56
N ALA A 107 -12.41 -16.22 -13.36
CA ALA A 107 -12.95 -17.49 -12.89
C ALA A 107 -12.01 -18.69 -13.06
N ALA A 108 -10.87 -18.54 -13.74
CA ALA A 108 -9.91 -19.62 -14.00
C ALA A 108 -9.15 -20.12 -12.75
N GLY A 109 -9.32 -19.46 -11.60
CA GLY A 109 -8.68 -19.83 -10.34
C GLY A 109 -9.11 -18.91 -9.20
N ILE A 110 -8.38 -18.97 -8.08
CA ILE A 110 -8.54 -18.04 -6.96
C ILE A 110 -7.61 -16.83 -7.12
N VAL A 111 -8.03 -15.70 -6.56
CA VAL A 111 -7.26 -14.45 -6.53
C VAL A 111 -6.82 -14.13 -5.11
N SER A 112 -5.66 -13.50 -5.00
CA SER A 112 -5.14 -12.95 -3.75
C SER A 112 -6.07 -11.84 -3.23
N SER A 113 -6.25 -11.80 -1.92
CA SER A 113 -6.99 -10.74 -1.23
C SER A 113 -6.32 -9.37 -1.37
N GLN A 114 -5.01 -9.34 -1.67
CA GLN A 114 -4.19 -8.17 -1.96
C GLN A 114 -3.99 -7.90 -3.45
N GLY A 115 -4.66 -8.67 -4.33
CA GLY A 115 -4.59 -8.44 -5.77
C GLY A 115 -5.40 -7.24 -6.23
N TRP A 116 -5.33 -6.94 -7.52
CA TRP A 116 -6.13 -5.91 -8.18
C TRP A 116 -6.20 -6.15 -9.68
N CYS A 117 -7.27 -5.69 -10.33
CA CYS A 117 -7.41 -5.60 -11.79
C CYS A 117 -8.21 -4.33 -12.15
N SER A 118 -8.19 -3.92 -13.42
CA SER A 118 -8.87 -2.72 -13.93
C SER A 118 -10.39 -2.73 -13.75
N ALA A 119 -11.01 -3.90 -13.57
CA ALA A 119 -12.43 -4.05 -13.28
C ALA A 119 -12.77 -3.92 -11.78
N TRP A 120 -11.85 -3.43 -10.95
CA TRP A 120 -12.11 -3.21 -9.53
C TRP A 120 -13.31 -2.28 -9.33
N SER A 121 -14.23 -2.69 -8.46
CA SER A 121 -15.38 -1.88 -8.06
C SER A 121 -15.54 -1.96 -6.54
N GLN A 122 -15.77 -0.82 -5.89
CA GLN A 122 -15.97 -0.77 -4.45
C GLN A 122 -17.14 -1.67 -4.03
N ARG A 123 -16.97 -2.44 -2.95
CA ARG A 123 -18.07 -3.16 -2.32
C ARG A 123 -19.00 -2.16 -1.61
N THR A 124 -20.29 -2.24 -1.91
CA THR A 124 -21.38 -1.55 -1.19
C THR A 124 -21.68 -2.22 0.14
#